data_AF-A0A1Q8BFH1-F1
#
_entry.id   AF-A0A1Q8BFH1-F1
#
_cell.length_a   1.000
_cell.length_b   1.000
_cell.length_c   1.000
_cell.angle_alpha   90.00
_cell.angle_beta   90.00
_cell.angle_gamma   90.00
#
_symmetry.space_group_name_H-M   'P 1'
#
loop_
_entity.id
_entity.type
_entity.pdbx_description
1 polymer ?
#
loop_
_entity_poly.entity_id
_entity_poly.type
_entity_poly.pdbx_seq_one_letter_code
_entity_poly.pdbx_strand_id
1 'polypeptide(L)'
;MVLLLLREPLSYFRPYKNYFVAIYAFFNAFPISQLVVASYPQDFLLRLTSLLFASAASIIAALWGFLVTKLYFYPEKFSLREVLAKPVRPIHLVYLLYLIPMVSLVVIASADPSSIYTGPGVLAFYVFDGTSSGTFGLSPLILFAATTVIIVFTLYPFLVLSRLRSELKDREVRDALRVISSCFAVIAVLLLFGYALSSFGYSALGSVNLACVILLIAAVRAFKRPTFLRAFLGIVPSLETYPTAMRDDQMVLIYPNNEAKLRPISRLVSEGVSQGFRVLVFHFGDETIARQELSRSGVDVKYHIMKGNLRLTSIDSLYQGEGLFDEEAAIGQCQELAGETRALGKKGLKLVIDYNDNTKRPYQKFIKHLSDSRWTSSDHFVQVLMTFTNRAFEGQVEALNLLKTKIPVLDLNESTDFFSRTVGLSHTEIAGKKIVLEYDPLSDYERVLRSLITEAVSNFERVVLFTRKDSPVHSTMVDEPGLKMFVLTSRVSYPKQESENRYLLPAFDSSLILDSLNKTIEAYAASSLTIIFDSISHQVFTVGTERAHSFVRQALELMVSNNITAIFLMNSGAHDSKTVSYFESLFDVELVCKPGARVPDVRKKASLTA
;
A
#
# COMPACT_ATOMS: atom_id res chain seq x y z
N MET A 1 -13.44 -27.33 10.41
CA MET A 1 -13.08 -26.12 9.64
C MET A 1 -13.92 -24.89 10.00
N VAL A 2 -15.26 -24.98 10.03
CA VAL A 2 -16.13 -23.86 10.47
C VAL A 2 -15.69 -23.28 11.83
N LEU A 3 -15.46 -24.13 12.84
CA LEU A 3 -14.97 -23.70 14.16
C LEU A 3 -13.58 -23.03 14.13
N LEU A 4 -12.67 -23.50 13.27
CA LEU A 4 -11.35 -22.89 13.06
C LEU A 4 -11.47 -21.49 12.46
N LEU A 5 -12.30 -21.33 11.42
CA LEU A 5 -12.56 -20.03 10.79
C LEU A 5 -13.26 -19.05 11.75
N LEU A 6 -14.19 -19.55 12.59
CA LEU A 6 -14.89 -18.73 13.59
C LEU A 6 -13.96 -18.19 14.67
N ARG A 7 -12.96 -18.98 15.10
CA ARG A 7 -11.98 -18.61 16.13
C ARG A 7 -10.78 -17.78 15.62
N GLU A 8 -10.70 -17.50 14.32
CA GLU A 8 -9.52 -16.82 13.76
C GLU A 8 -9.45 -15.31 14.07
N PRO A 9 -8.28 -14.79 14.51
CA PRO A 9 -8.09 -13.40 14.93
C PRO A 9 -7.64 -12.43 13.81
N LEU A 10 -7.36 -12.92 12.59
CA LEU A 10 -6.82 -12.08 11.51
C LEU A 10 -7.85 -11.00 11.06
N SER A 11 -7.59 -9.73 11.40
CA SER A 11 -8.45 -8.56 11.08
C SER A 11 -8.78 -8.46 9.58
N TYR A 12 -7.80 -8.71 8.72
CA TYR A 12 -7.90 -8.62 7.26
C TYR A 12 -8.86 -9.62 6.59
N PHE A 13 -9.12 -10.77 7.22
CA PHE A 13 -10.01 -11.81 6.67
C PHE A 13 -11.48 -11.58 7.08
N ARG A 14 -11.73 -10.67 8.02
CA ARG A 14 -13.05 -10.45 8.64
C ARG A 14 -14.18 -10.13 7.64
N PRO A 15 -13.99 -9.34 6.56
CA PRO A 15 -15.05 -9.05 5.59
C PRO A 15 -15.43 -10.26 4.70
N TYR A 16 -14.50 -11.20 4.52
CA TYR A 16 -14.67 -12.37 3.64
C TYR A 16 -14.98 -13.65 4.44
N LYS A 17 -14.65 -13.67 5.73
CA LYS A 17 -14.88 -14.77 6.67
C LYS A 17 -16.28 -15.34 6.60
N ASN A 18 -17.30 -14.49 6.56
CA ASN A 18 -18.70 -14.93 6.53
C ASN A 18 -19.03 -15.72 5.26
N TYR A 19 -18.44 -15.39 4.11
CA TYR A 19 -18.63 -16.13 2.87
C TYR A 19 -18.02 -17.53 2.98
N PHE A 20 -16.79 -17.64 3.49
CA PHE A 20 -16.15 -18.95 3.68
C PHE A 20 -16.88 -19.80 4.72
N VAL A 21 -17.32 -19.20 5.83
CA VAL A 21 -18.14 -19.90 6.83
C VAL A 21 -19.43 -20.42 6.20
N ALA A 22 -20.13 -19.59 5.41
CA ALA A 22 -21.34 -20.00 4.70
C ALA A 22 -21.05 -21.14 3.69
N ILE A 23 -20.01 -21.03 2.87
CA ILE A 23 -19.58 -22.06 1.92
C ILE A 23 -19.35 -23.40 2.64
N TYR A 24 -18.58 -23.40 3.73
CA TYR A 24 -18.33 -24.62 4.50
C TYR A 24 -19.57 -25.14 5.23
N ALA A 25 -20.48 -24.27 5.65
CA ALA A 25 -21.75 -24.66 6.26
C ALA A 25 -22.63 -25.42 5.26
N PHE A 26 -22.86 -24.86 4.07
CA PHE A 26 -23.62 -25.50 3.00
C PHE A 26 -22.93 -26.76 2.48
N PHE A 27 -21.61 -26.86 2.56
CA PHE A 27 -20.89 -28.07 2.16
C PHE A 27 -21.26 -29.29 3.01
N ASN A 28 -21.79 -29.12 4.24
CA ASN A 28 -22.27 -30.25 5.04
C ASN A 28 -23.49 -30.96 4.42
N ALA A 29 -24.21 -30.33 3.49
CA ALA A 29 -25.31 -30.98 2.78
C ALA A 29 -24.85 -32.22 1.99
N PHE A 30 -23.60 -32.25 1.53
CA PHE A 30 -23.03 -33.36 0.75
C PHE A 30 -22.89 -34.64 1.60
N PRO A 31 -22.15 -34.66 2.73
CA PRO A 31 -22.06 -35.84 3.58
C PRO A 31 -23.39 -36.19 4.26
N ILE A 32 -24.21 -35.19 4.64
CA ILE A 32 -25.52 -35.44 5.24
C ILE A 32 -26.44 -36.17 4.25
N SER A 33 -26.47 -35.75 2.97
CA SER A 33 -27.23 -36.43 1.93
C SER A 33 -26.79 -37.89 1.78
N GLN A 34 -25.49 -38.16 1.75
CA GLN A 34 -24.96 -39.53 1.64
C GLN A 34 -25.32 -40.39 2.85
N LEU A 35 -25.26 -39.85 4.07
CA LEU A 35 -25.67 -40.55 5.29
C LEU A 35 -27.16 -40.91 5.29
N VAL A 36 -28.01 -39.98 4.83
CA VAL A 36 -29.46 -40.24 4.75
C VAL A 36 -29.79 -41.29 3.70
N VAL A 37 -29.14 -41.24 2.53
CA VAL A 37 -29.28 -42.26 1.48
C VAL A 37 -28.88 -43.65 2.00
N ALA A 38 -27.80 -43.74 2.77
CA ALA A 38 -27.33 -45.00 3.34
C ALA A 38 -28.21 -45.53 4.49
N SER A 39 -28.79 -44.64 5.30
CA SER A 39 -29.46 -45.03 6.55
C SER A 39 -30.99 -45.11 6.44
N TYR A 40 -31.59 -44.36 5.52
CA TYR A 40 -33.05 -44.18 5.44
C TYR A 40 -33.53 -44.16 3.97
N PRO A 41 -33.72 -45.32 3.34
CA PRO A 41 -34.08 -45.44 1.92
C PRO A 41 -35.58 -45.18 1.64
N GLN A 42 -36.18 -44.20 2.33
CA GLN A 42 -37.56 -43.77 2.06
C GLN A 42 -37.57 -42.80 0.87
N ASP A 43 -38.45 -43.02 -0.10
CA ASP A 43 -38.56 -42.21 -1.33
C ASP A 43 -38.67 -40.70 -1.07
N PHE A 44 -39.45 -40.32 -0.06
CA PHE A 44 -39.61 -38.93 0.35
C PHE A 44 -38.31 -38.31 0.86
N LEU A 45 -37.56 -39.03 1.68
CA LEU A 45 -36.27 -38.55 2.23
C LEU A 45 -35.21 -38.47 1.14
N LEU A 46 -35.17 -39.42 0.22
CA LEU A 46 -34.26 -39.41 -0.94
C LEU A 46 -34.52 -38.21 -1.87
N ARG A 47 -35.79 -37.86 -2.12
CA ARG A 47 -36.17 -36.66 -2.88
C ARG A 47 -35.84 -35.37 -2.15
N LEU A 48 -36.14 -35.28 -0.86
CA LEU A 48 -35.86 -34.09 -0.07
C LEU A 48 -34.35 -33.82 0.02
N THR A 49 -33.55 -34.86 0.24
CA THR A 49 -32.10 -34.76 0.34
C THR A 49 -31.42 -34.38 -0.96
N SER A 50 -31.88 -34.91 -2.10
CA SER A 50 -31.36 -34.53 -3.42
C SER A 50 -31.72 -33.08 -3.79
N LEU A 51 -32.90 -32.58 -3.39
CA LEU A 51 -33.25 -31.17 -3.54
C LEU A 51 -32.35 -30.26 -2.67
N LEU A 52 -32.14 -30.62 -1.40
CA LEU A 52 -31.24 -29.90 -0.50
C LEU A 52 -29.80 -29.91 -1.02
N PHE A 53 -29.37 -31.03 -1.60
CA PHE A 53 -28.07 -31.18 -2.23
C PHE A 53 -27.89 -30.22 -3.41
N ALA A 54 -28.83 -30.21 -4.36
CA ALA A 54 -28.79 -29.32 -5.52
C ALA A 54 -28.82 -27.84 -5.10
N SER A 55 -29.65 -27.50 -4.12
CA SER A 55 -29.73 -26.16 -3.55
C SER A 55 -28.43 -25.72 -2.90
N ALA A 56 -27.81 -26.59 -2.09
CA ALA A 56 -26.53 -26.30 -1.46
C ALA A 56 -25.40 -26.11 -2.49
N ALA A 57 -25.37 -26.95 -3.54
CA ALA A 57 -24.40 -26.82 -4.63
C ALA A 57 -24.53 -25.46 -5.36
N SER A 58 -25.76 -25.05 -5.71
CA SER A 58 -26.04 -23.76 -6.33
C SER A 58 -25.68 -22.57 -5.43
N ILE A 59 -25.96 -22.65 -4.12
CA ILE A 59 -25.61 -21.59 -3.17
C ILE A 59 -24.08 -21.47 -3.03
N ILE A 60 -23.37 -22.59 -2.90
CA ILE A 60 -21.90 -22.60 -2.81
C ILE A 60 -21.30 -21.96 -4.06
N ALA A 61 -21.78 -22.34 -5.25
CA ALA A 61 -21.32 -21.77 -6.49
C ALA A 61 -21.59 -20.26 -6.55
N ALA A 62 -22.82 -19.81 -6.25
CA ALA A 62 -23.17 -18.39 -6.24
C ALA A 62 -22.30 -17.56 -5.27
N LEU A 63 -22.03 -18.07 -4.06
CA LEU A 63 -21.17 -17.42 -3.07
C LEU A 63 -19.73 -17.28 -3.56
N TRP A 64 -19.20 -18.31 -4.23
CA TRP A 64 -17.86 -18.28 -4.81
C TRP A 64 -17.75 -17.33 -6.00
N GLY A 65 -18.71 -17.37 -6.91
CA GLY A 65 -18.79 -16.42 -8.01
C GLY A 65 -18.82 -14.99 -7.48
N PHE A 66 -19.68 -14.71 -6.51
CA PHE A 66 -19.77 -13.40 -5.87
C PHE A 66 -18.43 -12.98 -5.25
N LEU A 67 -17.76 -13.88 -4.51
CA LEU A 67 -16.47 -13.61 -3.89
C LEU A 67 -15.41 -13.26 -4.94
N VAL A 68 -15.32 -14.01 -6.04
CA VAL A 68 -14.33 -13.78 -7.09
C VAL A 68 -14.61 -12.50 -7.89
N THR A 69 -15.86 -12.19 -8.18
CA THR A 69 -16.23 -10.92 -8.83
C THR A 69 -15.94 -9.74 -7.92
N LYS A 70 -16.23 -9.86 -6.62
CA LYS A 70 -15.91 -8.83 -5.63
C LYS A 70 -14.41 -8.60 -5.51
N LEU A 71 -13.60 -9.64 -5.65
CA LEU A 71 -12.15 -9.53 -5.73
C LEU A 71 -11.72 -8.80 -7.01
N TYR A 72 -12.31 -9.13 -8.16
CA TYR A 72 -11.99 -8.48 -9.43
C TYR A 72 -12.27 -6.96 -9.43
N PHE A 73 -13.32 -6.50 -8.73
CA PHE A 73 -13.66 -5.07 -8.63
C PHE A 73 -12.88 -4.28 -7.59
N TYR A 74 -12.05 -4.92 -6.78
CA TYR A 74 -11.32 -4.22 -5.74
C TYR A 74 -10.44 -3.10 -6.34
N PRO A 75 -10.44 -1.85 -5.80
CA PRO A 75 -11.04 -1.40 -4.53
C PRO A 75 -12.47 -0.85 -4.61
N GLU A 76 -13.13 -0.90 -5.77
CA GLU A 76 -14.51 -0.45 -5.96
C GLU A 76 -15.50 -1.31 -5.16
N LYS A 77 -16.62 -0.72 -4.75
CA LYS A 77 -17.68 -1.47 -4.07
C LYS A 77 -18.38 -2.34 -5.12
N PHE A 78 -18.55 -3.63 -4.82
CA PHE A 78 -19.36 -4.55 -5.60
C PHE A 78 -20.56 -5.01 -4.75
N SER A 79 -21.77 -4.77 -5.25
CA SER A 79 -23.01 -5.22 -4.61
C SER A 79 -24.01 -5.72 -5.64
N LEU A 80 -24.86 -6.68 -5.25
CA LEU A 80 -25.93 -7.19 -6.13
C LEU A 80 -26.91 -6.08 -6.56
N ARG A 81 -27.17 -5.11 -5.66
CA ARG A 81 -28.00 -3.94 -5.97
C ARG A 81 -27.42 -3.09 -7.10
N GLU A 82 -26.10 -2.94 -7.12
CA GLU A 82 -25.40 -2.18 -8.15
C GLU A 82 -25.35 -2.91 -9.50
N VAL A 83 -25.15 -4.23 -9.49
CA VAL A 83 -25.22 -5.09 -10.68
C VAL A 83 -26.58 -4.96 -11.36
N LEU A 84 -27.67 -5.00 -10.57
CA LEU A 84 -29.03 -4.84 -11.07
C LEU A 84 -29.34 -3.42 -11.54
N ALA A 85 -28.73 -2.40 -10.92
CA ALA A 85 -28.91 -1.00 -11.32
C ALA A 85 -28.14 -0.62 -12.60
N LYS A 86 -27.01 -1.28 -12.90
CA LYS A 86 -26.16 -1.01 -14.07
C LYS A 86 -25.78 -2.29 -14.82
N PRO A 87 -26.75 -3.03 -15.39
CA PRO A 87 -26.51 -4.35 -15.99
C PRO A 87 -25.65 -4.31 -17.27
N VAL A 88 -25.54 -3.15 -17.92
CA VAL A 88 -24.87 -2.98 -19.22
C VAL A 88 -23.34 -3.02 -19.14
N ARG A 89 -22.74 -2.91 -17.93
CA ARG A 89 -21.29 -3.10 -17.80
C ARG A 89 -20.94 -4.56 -18.13
N PRO A 90 -19.92 -4.81 -18.98
CA PRO A 90 -19.66 -6.14 -19.56
C PRO A 90 -19.46 -7.23 -18.49
N ILE A 91 -18.78 -6.89 -17.40
CA ILE A 91 -18.51 -7.80 -16.28
C ILE A 91 -19.74 -8.09 -15.40
N HIS A 92 -20.68 -7.14 -15.27
CA HIS A 92 -21.93 -7.30 -14.54
C HIS A 92 -22.86 -8.22 -15.33
N LEU A 93 -22.88 -8.05 -16.66
CA LEU A 93 -23.57 -8.95 -17.58
C LEU A 93 -23.00 -10.37 -17.49
N VAL A 94 -21.67 -10.54 -17.52
CA VAL A 94 -21.04 -11.87 -17.38
C VAL A 94 -21.36 -12.49 -16.02
N TYR A 95 -21.38 -11.72 -14.94
CA TYR A 95 -21.77 -12.22 -13.61
C TYR A 95 -23.26 -12.60 -13.52
N LEU A 96 -24.16 -11.85 -14.17
CA LEU A 96 -25.58 -12.21 -14.26
C LEU A 96 -25.77 -13.50 -15.06
N LEU A 97 -25.07 -13.64 -16.20
CA LEU A 97 -25.08 -14.88 -16.98
C LEU A 97 -24.54 -16.07 -16.17
N TYR A 98 -23.54 -15.86 -15.33
CA TYR A 98 -23.00 -16.86 -14.42
C TYR A 98 -24.02 -17.38 -13.40
N LEU A 99 -24.95 -16.53 -12.95
CA LEU A 99 -25.98 -16.94 -11.96
C LEU A 99 -27.11 -17.77 -12.57
N ILE A 100 -27.38 -17.65 -13.88
CA ILE A 100 -28.50 -18.32 -14.54
C ILE A 100 -28.46 -19.85 -14.33
N PRO A 101 -27.36 -20.58 -14.58
CA PRO A 101 -27.31 -22.02 -14.34
C PRO A 101 -27.58 -22.43 -12.89
N MET A 102 -27.13 -21.61 -11.92
CA MET A 102 -27.30 -21.88 -10.49
C MET A 102 -28.78 -21.84 -10.09
N VAL A 103 -29.50 -20.84 -10.60
CA VAL A 103 -30.95 -20.70 -10.38
C VAL A 103 -31.71 -21.78 -11.14
N SER A 104 -31.36 -22.03 -12.39
CA SER A 104 -32.00 -23.06 -13.22
C SER A 104 -31.90 -24.45 -12.61
N LEU A 105 -30.77 -24.83 -12.01
CA LEU A 105 -30.61 -26.13 -11.34
C LEU A 105 -31.62 -26.32 -10.19
N VAL A 106 -31.81 -25.29 -9.37
CA VAL A 106 -32.76 -25.33 -8.23
C VAL A 106 -34.21 -25.38 -8.72
N VAL A 107 -34.54 -24.57 -9.74
CA VAL A 107 -35.88 -24.56 -10.33
C VAL A 107 -36.20 -25.91 -10.95
N ILE A 108 -35.29 -26.49 -11.73
CA ILE A 108 -35.49 -27.81 -12.35
C ILE A 108 -35.64 -28.89 -11.27
N ALA A 109 -34.78 -28.89 -10.25
CA ALA A 109 -34.82 -29.89 -9.17
C ALA A 109 -36.09 -29.78 -8.30
N SER A 110 -36.71 -28.61 -8.22
CA SER A 110 -37.93 -28.39 -7.43
C SER A 110 -39.23 -28.55 -8.22
N ALA A 111 -39.23 -28.16 -9.50
CA ALA A 111 -40.44 -28.11 -10.33
C ALA A 111 -40.81 -29.45 -10.98
N ASP A 112 -39.85 -30.36 -11.16
CA ASP A 112 -40.07 -31.64 -11.82
C ASP A 112 -39.88 -32.83 -10.86
N PRO A 113 -40.96 -33.42 -10.32
CA PRO A 113 -40.87 -34.61 -9.46
C PRO A 113 -40.40 -35.89 -10.18
N SER A 114 -40.39 -35.91 -11.52
CA SER A 114 -39.92 -37.05 -12.33
C SER A 114 -38.41 -37.04 -12.57
N SER A 115 -37.76 -35.94 -12.16
CA SER A 115 -36.35 -35.72 -12.37
C SER A 115 -35.43 -36.57 -11.49
N ILE A 116 -35.97 -37.18 -10.43
CA ILE A 116 -35.30 -38.08 -9.49
C ILE A 116 -36.07 -39.41 -9.46
N TYR A 117 -35.45 -40.48 -9.97
CA TYR A 117 -35.99 -41.83 -10.00
C TYR A 117 -35.57 -42.60 -8.75
N THR A 118 -36.52 -43.05 -7.92
CA THR A 118 -36.24 -43.78 -6.66
C THR A 118 -36.71 -45.25 -6.69
N GLY A 119 -36.80 -45.85 -7.89
CA GLY A 119 -37.30 -47.22 -8.03
C GLY A 119 -36.40 -48.28 -7.38
N PRO A 120 -36.97 -49.42 -6.92
CA PRO A 120 -36.24 -50.49 -6.22
C PRO A 120 -35.16 -51.22 -7.04
N GLY A 121 -34.99 -50.88 -8.33
CA GLY A 121 -33.97 -51.45 -9.22
C GLY A 121 -32.72 -50.59 -9.41
N VAL A 122 -32.64 -49.40 -8.81
CA VAL A 122 -31.48 -48.50 -8.97
C VAL A 122 -30.46 -48.78 -7.86
N LEU A 123 -29.45 -49.58 -8.18
CA LEU A 123 -28.33 -49.92 -7.27
C LEU A 123 -27.05 -49.26 -7.77
N ALA A 124 -26.27 -48.68 -6.86
CA ALA A 124 -24.89 -48.28 -7.14
C ALA A 124 -23.93 -49.17 -6.35
N PHE A 125 -22.86 -49.59 -7.03
CA PHE A 125 -21.74 -50.30 -6.40
C PHE A 125 -20.79 -49.30 -5.74
N TYR A 126 -20.67 -49.35 -4.42
CA TYR A 126 -19.76 -48.51 -3.66
C TYR A 126 -18.36 -49.14 -3.67
N VAL A 127 -17.46 -48.53 -4.44
CA VAL A 127 -16.15 -49.11 -4.79
C VAL A 127 -15.28 -49.47 -3.58
N PHE A 128 -15.41 -48.71 -2.48
CA PHE A 128 -14.60 -48.91 -1.27
C PHE A 128 -15.23 -49.86 -0.25
N ASP A 129 -16.56 -49.92 -0.19
CA ASP A 129 -17.28 -50.79 0.75
C ASP A 129 -17.54 -52.18 0.14
N GLY A 130 -17.39 -52.33 -1.18
CA GLY A 130 -17.67 -53.57 -1.90
C GLY A 130 -19.14 -53.97 -1.88
N THR A 131 -20.04 -53.04 -1.53
CA THR A 131 -21.48 -53.29 -1.37
C THR A 131 -22.30 -52.53 -2.41
N SER A 132 -23.45 -53.12 -2.78
CA SER A 132 -24.45 -52.46 -3.62
C SER A 132 -25.57 -51.96 -2.73
N SER A 133 -25.82 -50.63 -2.73
CA SER A 133 -26.92 -50.01 -1.98
C SER A 133 -27.88 -49.30 -2.93
N GLY A 134 -29.14 -49.17 -2.50
CA GLY A 134 -30.15 -48.39 -3.21
C GLY A 134 -29.69 -46.94 -3.37
N THR A 135 -29.77 -46.44 -4.59
CA THR A 135 -29.44 -45.05 -4.94
C THR A 135 -30.60 -44.43 -5.72
N PHE A 136 -30.55 -43.12 -5.94
CA PHE A 136 -31.48 -42.43 -6.81
C PHE A 136 -30.87 -42.25 -8.20
N GLY A 137 -31.69 -42.44 -9.23
CA GLY A 137 -31.35 -42.09 -10.61
C GLY A 137 -31.66 -40.62 -10.88
N LEU A 138 -30.79 -39.93 -11.60
CA LEU A 138 -31.03 -38.57 -12.05
C LEU A 138 -31.49 -38.57 -13.49
N SER A 139 -32.50 -37.75 -13.82
CA SER A 139 -32.91 -37.55 -15.20
C SER A 139 -31.78 -36.94 -16.05
N PRO A 140 -31.75 -37.21 -17.36
CA PRO A 140 -30.78 -36.60 -18.28
C PRO A 140 -30.80 -35.07 -18.20
N LEU A 141 -31.95 -34.48 -17.94
CA LEU A 141 -32.14 -33.03 -17.84
C LEU A 141 -31.48 -32.45 -16.57
N ILE A 142 -31.64 -33.09 -15.41
CA ILE A 142 -30.90 -32.69 -14.20
C ILE A 142 -29.40 -32.93 -14.35
N LEU A 143 -28.99 -34.04 -14.94
CA LEU A 143 -27.57 -34.31 -15.18
C LEU A 143 -26.95 -33.22 -16.05
N PHE A 144 -27.62 -32.84 -17.14
CA PHE A 144 -27.18 -31.75 -18.01
C PHE A 144 -27.11 -30.40 -17.26
N ALA A 145 -28.11 -30.06 -16.45
CA ALA A 145 -28.12 -28.86 -15.64
C ALA A 145 -26.99 -28.85 -14.60
N ALA A 146 -26.75 -29.97 -13.92
CA ALA A 146 -25.70 -30.14 -12.93
C ALA A 146 -24.30 -30.05 -13.58
N THR A 147 -24.09 -30.68 -14.73
CA THR A 147 -22.86 -30.57 -15.52
C THR A 147 -22.61 -29.13 -15.95
N THR A 148 -23.66 -28.43 -16.41
CA THR A 148 -23.57 -27.02 -16.80
C THR A 148 -23.17 -26.14 -15.61
N VAL A 149 -23.78 -26.38 -14.44
CA VAL A 149 -23.41 -25.70 -13.19
C VAL A 149 -21.95 -25.95 -12.85
N ILE A 150 -21.47 -27.20 -12.88
CA ILE A 150 -20.07 -27.53 -12.55
C ILE A 150 -19.09 -26.83 -13.50
N ILE A 151 -19.39 -26.81 -14.81
CA ILE A 151 -18.55 -26.14 -15.80
C ILE A 151 -18.52 -24.63 -15.56
N VAL A 152 -19.68 -23.99 -15.41
CA VAL A 152 -19.77 -22.54 -15.23
C VAL A 152 -19.19 -22.09 -13.89
N PHE A 153 -19.47 -22.84 -12.82
CA PHE A 153 -18.92 -22.62 -11.47
C PHE A 153 -17.40 -22.64 -11.44
N THR A 154 -16.75 -23.45 -12.28
CA THR A 154 -15.30 -23.62 -12.23
C THR A 154 -14.58 -22.75 -13.26
N LEU A 155 -15.14 -22.61 -14.46
CA LEU A 155 -14.55 -21.82 -15.54
C LEU A 155 -14.58 -20.32 -15.24
N TYR A 156 -15.68 -19.80 -14.68
CA TYR A 156 -15.79 -18.37 -14.38
C TYR A 156 -14.75 -17.89 -13.34
N PRO A 157 -14.65 -18.50 -12.14
CA PRO A 157 -13.58 -18.19 -11.20
C PRO A 157 -12.18 -18.36 -11.78
N PHE A 158 -11.95 -19.42 -12.56
CA PHE A 158 -10.66 -19.67 -13.19
C PHE A 158 -10.26 -18.50 -14.11
N LEU A 159 -11.15 -18.10 -15.02
CA LEU A 159 -10.89 -17.03 -15.99
C LEU A 159 -10.71 -15.67 -15.31
N VAL A 160 -11.59 -15.32 -14.38
CA VAL A 160 -11.53 -14.03 -13.66
C VAL A 160 -10.26 -13.92 -12.83
N LEU A 161 -9.89 -14.96 -12.07
CA LEU A 161 -8.67 -14.96 -11.27
C LEU A 161 -7.40 -15.04 -12.13
N SER A 162 -7.43 -15.75 -13.26
CA SER A 162 -6.30 -15.82 -14.19
C SER A 162 -6.05 -14.50 -14.90
N ARG A 163 -7.11 -13.78 -15.28
CA ARG A 163 -7.00 -12.42 -15.81
C ARG A 163 -6.42 -11.48 -14.77
N LEU A 164 -6.97 -11.48 -13.56
CA LEU A 164 -6.47 -10.64 -12.46
C LEU A 164 -4.99 -10.93 -12.13
N ARG A 165 -4.60 -12.21 -12.20
CA ARG A 165 -3.21 -12.66 -12.03
C ARG A 165 -2.27 -12.01 -13.05
N SER A 166 -2.72 -11.77 -14.28
CA SER A 166 -1.91 -11.15 -15.35
C SER A 166 -1.70 -9.65 -15.14
N GLU A 167 -2.61 -9.00 -14.42
CA GLU A 167 -2.58 -7.56 -14.15
C GLU A 167 -1.71 -7.20 -12.92
N LEU A 168 -1.36 -8.18 -12.08
CA LEU A 168 -0.63 -7.99 -10.83
C LEU A 168 0.89 -8.25 -10.98
N LYS A 169 1.71 -7.31 -10.47
CA LYS A 169 3.18 -7.37 -10.52
C LYS A 169 3.82 -8.25 -9.43
N ASP A 170 3.15 -8.42 -8.28
CA ASP A 170 3.68 -9.17 -7.13
C ASP A 170 3.68 -10.69 -7.39
N ARG A 171 4.86 -11.30 -7.28
CA ARG A 171 5.08 -12.73 -7.53
C ARG A 171 4.34 -13.62 -6.53
N GLU A 172 4.29 -13.26 -5.26
CA GLU A 172 3.65 -14.10 -4.23
C GLU A 172 2.13 -14.12 -4.36
N VAL A 173 1.56 -12.98 -4.71
CA VAL A 173 0.12 -12.81 -4.98
C VAL A 173 -0.27 -13.58 -6.23
N ARG A 174 0.58 -13.52 -7.26
CA ARG A 174 0.42 -14.27 -8.50
C ARG A 174 0.45 -15.79 -8.26
N ASP A 175 1.28 -16.25 -7.33
CA ASP A 175 1.36 -17.65 -6.93
C ASP A 175 0.16 -18.08 -6.09
N ALA A 176 -0.35 -17.24 -5.19
CA ALA A 176 -1.58 -17.51 -4.44
C ALA A 176 -2.80 -17.63 -5.36
N LEU A 177 -2.97 -16.71 -6.32
CA LEU A 177 -4.03 -16.76 -7.33
C LEU A 177 -3.93 -18.01 -8.20
N ARG A 178 -2.70 -18.42 -8.56
CA ARG A 178 -2.46 -19.65 -9.30
C ARG A 178 -2.93 -20.87 -8.51
N VAL A 179 -2.58 -20.97 -7.22
CA VAL A 179 -3.02 -22.09 -6.37
C VAL A 179 -4.54 -22.15 -6.29
N ILE A 180 -5.22 -21.01 -6.07
CA ILE A 180 -6.69 -20.95 -6.00
C ILE A 180 -7.31 -21.40 -7.33
N SER A 181 -6.84 -20.84 -8.45
CA SER A 181 -7.32 -21.16 -9.80
C SER A 181 -7.11 -22.63 -10.15
N SER A 182 -5.95 -23.21 -9.84
CA SER A 182 -5.66 -24.63 -10.03
C SER A 182 -6.53 -25.53 -9.15
N CYS A 183 -6.81 -25.16 -7.89
CA CYS A 183 -7.71 -25.93 -7.04
C CYS A 183 -9.11 -26.03 -7.66
N PHE A 184 -9.65 -24.93 -8.22
CA PHE A 184 -10.95 -24.94 -8.89
C PHE A 184 -10.98 -25.82 -10.13
N ALA A 185 -9.90 -25.79 -10.93
CA ALA A 185 -9.79 -26.65 -12.11
C ALA A 185 -9.79 -28.15 -11.72
N VAL A 186 -9.05 -28.52 -10.67
CA VAL A 186 -9.00 -29.91 -10.19
C VAL A 186 -10.34 -30.34 -9.59
N ILE A 187 -11.02 -29.46 -8.82
CA ILE A 187 -12.36 -29.73 -8.30
C ILE A 187 -13.35 -30.00 -9.45
N ALA A 188 -13.28 -29.23 -10.55
CA ALA A 188 -14.12 -29.42 -11.72
C ALA A 188 -13.99 -30.84 -12.30
N VAL A 189 -12.73 -31.25 -12.56
CA VAL A 189 -12.42 -32.55 -13.15
C VAL A 189 -12.86 -33.69 -12.24
N LEU A 190 -12.60 -33.58 -10.93
CA LEU A 190 -12.98 -34.60 -9.96
C LEU A 190 -14.50 -34.76 -9.86
N LEU A 191 -15.25 -33.65 -9.81
CA LEU A 191 -16.72 -33.71 -9.76
C LEU A 191 -17.31 -34.30 -11.04
N LEU A 192 -16.87 -33.84 -12.22
CA LEU A 192 -17.34 -34.38 -13.50
C LEU A 192 -17.02 -35.88 -13.63
N PHE A 193 -15.82 -36.29 -13.24
CA PHE A 193 -15.42 -37.70 -13.21
C PHE A 193 -16.29 -38.54 -12.27
N GLY A 194 -16.53 -38.04 -11.04
CA GLY A 194 -17.36 -38.73 -10.05
C GLY A 194 -18.80 -38.95 -10.53
N TYR A 195 -19.42 -37.95 -11.15
CA TYR A 195 -20.77 -38.08 -11.70
C TYR A 195 -20.83 -38.94 -12.97
N ALA A 196 -19.81 -38.87 -13.82
CA ALA A 196 -19.71 -39.76 -14.97
C ALA A 196 -19.63 -41.23 -14.52
N LEU A 197 -18.78 -41.52 -13.54
CA LEU A 197 -18.61 -42.86 -12.98
C LEU A 197 -19.91 -43.37 -12.32
N SER A 198 -20.63 -42.48 -11.61
CA SER A 198 -21.94 -42.79 -11.04
C SER A 198 -22.99 -43.14 -12.10
N SER A 199 -22.90 -42.55 -13.29
CA SER A 199 -23.81 -42.86 -14.42
C SER A 199 -23.57 -44.26 -14.99
N PHE A 200 -22.38 -44.83 -14.76
CA PHE A 200 -22.04 -46.22 -15.10
C PHE A 200 -22.33 -47.21 -13.95
N GLY A 201 -22.98 -46.78 -12.87
CA GLY A 201 -23.35 -47.64 -11.74
C GLY A 201 -22.28 -47.79 -10.65
N TYR A 202 -21.17 -47.06 -10.73
CA TYR A 202 -20.09 -47.07 -9.74
C TYR A 202 -20.09 -45.77 -8.92
N SER A 203 -20.25 -45.86 -7.60
CA SER A 203 -20.22 -44.68 -6.72
C SER A 203 -18.83 -44.48 -6.10
N ALA A 204 -18.15 -43.41 -6.52
CA ALA A 204 -16.94 -42.88 -5.88
C ALA A 204 -17.13 -41.45 -5.34
N LEU A 205 -18.39 -40.98 -5.28
CA LEU A 205 -18.76 -39.61 -4.91
C LEU A 205 -18.28 -39.21 -3.51
N GLY A 206 -18.27 -40.14 -2.55
CA GLY A 206 -17.74 -39.88 -1.20
C GLY A 206 -16.27 -39.46 -1.20
N SER A 207 -15.43 -40.22 -1.90
CA SER A 207 -13.98 -39.95 -2.02
C SER A 207 -13.70 -38.68 -2.84
N VAL A 208 -14.47 -38.46 -3.91
CA VAL A 208 -14.42 -37.23 -4.71
C VAL A 208 -14.75 -36.00 -3.85
N ASN A 209 -15.81 -36.07 -3.05
CA ASN A 209 -16.20 -34.99 -2.15
C ASN A 209 -15.14 -34.72 -1.08
N LEU A 210 -14.52 -35.76 -0.52
CA LEU A 210 -13.42 -35.62 0.44
C LEU A 210 -12.20 -34.93 -0.20
N ALA A 211 -11.82 -35.31 -1.41
CA ALA A 211 -10.75 -34.64 -2.15
C ALA A 211 -11.08 -33.16 -2.44
N CYS A 212 -12.34 -32.85 -2.77
CA CYS A 212 -12.79 -31.47 -2.97
C CYS A 212 -12.67 -30.63 -1.68
N VAL A 213 -12.97 -31.19 -0.50
CA VAL A 213 -12.77 -30.49 0.79
C VAL A 213 -11.30 -30.15 1.00
N ILE A 214 -10.38 -31.09 0.72
CA ILE A 214 -8.94 -30.86 0.88
C ILE A 214 -8.48 -29.74 -0.06
N LEU A 215 -8.94 -29.72 -1.31
CA LEU A 215 -8.65 -28.67 -2.28
C LEU A 215 -9.23 -27.31 -1.87
N LEU A 216 -10.44 -27.27 -1.31
CA LEU A 216 -11.02 -26.05 -0.75
C LEU A 216 -10.21 -25.53 0.46
N ILE A 217 -9.69 -26.41 1.31
CA ILE A 217 -8.79 -26.04 2.40
C ILE A 217 -7.50 -25.41 1.84
N ALA A 218 -6.93 -26.00 0.78
CA ALA A 218 -5.75 -25.45 0.11
C ALA A 218 -6.02 -24.07 -0.51
N ALA A 219 -7.17 -23.88 -1.17
CA ALA A 219 -7.59 -22.59 -1.72
C ALA A 219 -7.76 -21.53 -0.62
N VAL A 220 -8.36 -21.88 0.52
CA VAL A 220 -8.51 -20.98 1.66
C VAL A 220 -7.17 -20.65 2.30
N ARG A 221 -6.25 -21.61 2.42
CA ARG A 221 -4.89 -21.35 2.91
C ARG A 221 -4.11 -20.41 1.98
N ALA A 222 -4.26 -20.57 0.67
CA ALA A 222 -3.68 -19.66 -0.32
C ALA A 222 -4.26 -18.24 -0.18
N PHE A 223 -5.57 -18.12 0.02
CA PHE A 223 -6.25 -16.84 0.26
C PHE A 223 -5.80 -16.17 1.57
N LYS A 224 -5.47 -16.96 2.59
CA LYS A 224 -4.98 -16.49 3.89
C LYS A 224 -3.52 -16.04 3.90
N ARG A 225 -2.77 -16.22 2.80
CA ARG A 225 -1.38 -15.75 2.77
C ARG A 225 -1.35 -14.24 3.06
N PRO A 226 -0.58 -13.79 4.06
CA PRO A 226 -0.51 -12.38 4.44
C PRO A 226 -0.16 -11.49 3.25
N THR A 227 0.69 -11.96 2.34
CA THR A 227 1.08 -11.24 1.13
C THR A 227 -0.04 -11.08 0.10
N PHE A 228 -0.92 -12.08 -0.05
CA PHE A 228 -2.14 -11.94 -0.86
C PHE A 228 -3.05 -10.83 -0.30
N LEU A 229 -3.32 -10.85 1.01
CA LEU A 229 -4.14 -9.82 1.65
C LEU A 229 -3.45 -8.43 1.65
N ARG A 230 -2.11 -8.36 1.72
CA ARG A 230 -1.34 -7.10 1.66
C ARG A 230 -1.42 -6.42 0.30
N ALA A 231 -1.31 -7.15 -0.79
CA ALA A 231 -1.41 -6.60 -2.15
C ALA A 231 -2.86 -6.31 -2.55
N PHE A 232 -3.80 -7.17 -2.14
CA PHE A 232 -5.20 -7.05 -2.49
C PHE A 232 -5.97 -6.04 -1.63
N LEU A 233 -5.45 -5.65 -0.47
CA LEU A 233 -6.03 -4.60 0.36
C LEU A 233 -5.35 -3.23 0.14
N GLY A 234 -4.51 -3.10 -0.89
CA GLY A 234 -3.85 -1.83 -1.21
C GLY A 234 -2.94 -1.32 -0.09
N ILE A 235 -2.34 -2.24 0.69
CA ILE A 235 -1.48 -1.86 1.82
C ILE A 235 -0.01 -1.87 1.43
N VAL A 236 0.32 -1.84 0.15
CA VAL A 236 1.63 -1.35 -0.27
C VAL A 236 1.31 -0.16 -1.15
N PRO A 237 1.32 1.08 -0.61
CA PRO A 237 1.37 2.22 -1.49
C PRO A 237 2.46 1.98 -2.52
N SER A 238 2.19 2.25 -3.80
CA SER A 238 3.25 2.70 -4.69
C SER A 238 3.73 4.01 -4.08
N LEU A 239 4.63 3.89 -3.11
CA LEU A 239 5.46 4.97 -2.63
C LEU A 239 6.35 5.30 -3.82
N GLU A 240 5.83 6.09 -4.75
CA GLU A 240 6.71 6.81 -5.65
C GLU A 240 7.68 7.57 -4.77
N THR A 241 8.94 7.23 -4.98
CA THR A 241 10.01 7.46 -4.02
C THR A 241 10.52 8.90 -4.12
N TYR A 242 9.62 9.88 -4.10
CA TYR A 242 9.98 11.28 -4.27
C TYR A 242 9.69 12.10 -3.02
N PRO A 243 10.65 12.91 -2.55
CA PRO A 243 10.33 13.91 -1.56
C PRO A 243 9.29 14.80 -2.22
N THR A 244 8.18 15.07 -1.55
CA THR A 244 7.17 16.00 -2.06
C THR A 244 7.65 17.46 -2.04
N ALA A 245 8.93 17.71 -1.74
CA ALA A 245 9.65 18.94 -2.09
C ALA A 245 10.05 19.00 -3.58
N MET A 246 10.19 17.85 -4.25
CA MET A 246 10.32 17.72 -5.71
C MET A 246 8.96 17.38 -6.34
N ARG A 247 7.89 18.05 -5.90
CA ARG A 247 6.61 17.97 -6.64
C ARG A 247 6.68 18.71 -7.96
N ASP A 248 7.63 19.62 -8.07
CA ASP A 248 8.14 20.05 -9.34
C ASP A 248 9.31 19.13 -9.70
N ASP A 249 9.31 18.64 -10.94
CA ASP A 249 10.44 17.95 -11.58
C ASP A 249 11.71 18.82 -11.61
N GLN A 250 11.67 20.00 -11.00
CA GLN A 250 12.71 20.99 -10.87
C GLN A 250 12.67 21.64 -9.48
N MET A 251 13.82 21.69 -8.81
CA MET A 251 13.99 22.28 -7.49
C MET A 251 15.30 23.05 -7.41
N VAL A 252 15.31 24.14 -6.64
CA VAL A 252 16.51 24.91 -6.33
C VAL A 252 16.90 24.72 -4.87
N LEU A 253 18.18 24.46 -4.62
CA LEU A 253 18.78 24.39 -3.29
C LEU A 253 19.77 25.54 -3.08
N ILE A 254 19.58 26.32 -2.04
CA ILE A 254 20.52 27.36 -1.62
C ILE A 254 21.24 26.88 -0.36
N TYR A 255 22.58 26.91 -0.38
CA TYR A 255 23.39 26.36 0.71
C TYR A 255 24.39 27.39 1.29
N PRO A 256 24.66 27.36 2.61
CA PRO A 256 25.59 28.29 3.27
C PRO A 256 27.04 28.10 2.83
N ASN A 257 27.50 26.85 2.78
CA ASN A 257 28.88 26.48 2.50
C ASN A 257 28.95 25.17 1.69
N ASN A 258 30.11 24.90 1.09
CA ASN A 258 30.31 23.71 0.26
C ASN A 258 30.18 22.39 1.03
N GLU A 259 30.24 22.38 2.36
CA GLU A 259 30.00 21.16 3.15
C GLU A 259 28.50 20.87 3.28
N ALA A 260 27.67 21.91 3.46
CA ALA A 260 26.22 21.76 3.64
C ALA A 260 25.52 21.19 2.40
N LYS A 261 26.06 21.38 1.19
CA LYS A 261 25.50 20.80 -0.04
C LYS A 261 25.80 19.29 -0.17
N LEU A 262 26.85 18.80 0.47
CA LEU A 262 27.33 17.42 0.26
C LEU A 262 26.31 16.39 0.71
N ARG A 263 25.72 16.58 1.89
CA ARG A 263 24.73 15.65 2.46
C ARG A 263 23.44 15.57 1.60
N PRO A 264 22.83 16.69 1.17
CA PRO A 264 21.73 16.70 0.20
C PRO A 264 22.06 15.97 -1.11
N ILE A 265 23.19 16.32 -1.73
CA ILE A 265 23.56 15.78 -3.04
C ILE A 265 23.89 14.30 -2.95
N SER A 266 24.69 13.88 -1.96
CA SER A 266 25.07 12.48 -1.77
C SER A 266 23.86 11.58 -1.51
N ARG A 267 22.89 12.07 -0.72
CA ARG A 267 21.63 11.39 -0.46
C ARG A 267 20.77 11.27 -1.71
N LEU A 268 20.63 12.34 -2.51
CA LEU A 268 19.89 12.27 -3.76
C LEU A 268 20.52 11.29 -4.75
N VAL A 269 21.85 11.25 -4.81
CA VAL A 269 22.61 10.31 -5.63
C VAL A 269 22.40 8.87 -5.15
N SER A 270 22.58 8.59 -3.86
CA SER A 270 22.45 7.23 -3.31
C SER A 270 21.02 6.70 -3.44
N GLU A 271 20.01 7.52 -3.10
CA GLU A 271 18.60 7.20 -3.27
C GLU A 271 18.27 6.96 -4.74
N GLY A 272 18.69 7.86 -5.64
CA GLY A 272 18.45 7.74 -7.08
C GLY A 272 19.01 6.45 -7.68
N VAL A 273 20.29 6.14 -7.40
CA VAL A 273 20.93 4.95 -7.95
C VAL A 273 20.32 3.66 -7.37
N SER A 274 19.98 3.63 -6.07
CA SER A 274 19.33 2.48 -5.44
C SER A 274 17.97 2.15 -6.06
N GLN A 275 17.24 3.17 -6.53
CA GLN A 275 15.92 3.04 -7.13
C GLN A 275 15.95 2.61 -8.61
N GLY A 276 17.13 2.61 -9.24
CA GLY A 276 17.33 2.28 -10.65
C GLY A 276 17.25 3.48 -11.59
N PHE A 277 17.41 4.71 -11.06
CA PHE A 277 17.60 5.91 -11.88
C PHE A 277 19.03 6.02 -12.36
N ARG A 278 19.21 6.73 -13.48
CA ARG A 278 20.52 7.26 -13.86
C ARG A 278 20.66 8.64 -13.22
N VAL A 279 21.76 8.87 -12.51
CA VAL A 279 22.05 10.15 -11.85
C VAL A 279 23.22 10.81 -12.55
N LEU A 280 23.03 12.05 -12.98
CA LEU A 280 24.02 12.89 -13.63
C LEU A 280 24.30 14.10 -12.75
N VAL A 281 25.56 14.29 -12.35
CA VAL A 281 25.98 15.44 -11.54
C VAL A 281 26.88 16.32 -12.38
N PHE A 282 26.38 17.53 -12.68
CA PHE A 282 27.15 18.61 -13.27
C PHE A 282 27.80 19.40 -12.14
N HIS A 283 29.12 19.26 -12.00
CA HIS A 283 29.88 19.94 -10.96
C HIS A 283 30.61 21.16 -11.49
N PHE A 284 30.84 22.12 -10.62
CA PHE A 284 31.74 23.24 -10.86
C PHE A 284 33.15 22.88 -10.35
N GLY A 285 34.17 22.95 -11.21
CA GLY A 285 35.57 22.64 -10.85
C GLY A 285 36.03 21.23 -11.24
N ASP A 286 37.01 20.68 -10.50
CA ASP A 286 37.69 19.41 -10.82
C ASP A 286 36.81 18.19 -10.46
N GLU A 287 36.68 17.24 -11.40
CA GLU A 287 35.93 16.01 -11.22
C GLU A 287 36.49 15.13 -10.10
N THR A 288 37.81 15.16 -9.88
CA THR A 288 38.46 14.36 -8.83
C THR A 288 38.02 14.78 -7.43
N ILE A 289 37.80 16.07 -7.22
CA ILE A 289 37.29 16.64 -5.97
C ILE A 289 35.84 16.21 -5.76
N ALA A 290 34.98 16.36 -6.78
CA ALA A 290 33.59 15.94 -6.71
C ALA A 290 33.44 14.43 -6.42
N ARG A 291 34.29 13.59 -7.03
CA ARG A 291 34.36 12.15 -6.73
C ARG A 291 34.74 11.88 -5.27
N GLN A 292 35.72 12.60 -4.76
CA GLN A 292 36.18 12.42 -3.38
C GLN A 292 35.13 12.87 -2.36
N GLU A 293 34.45 13.99 -2.62
CA GLU A 293 33.38 14.52 -1.76
C GLU A 293 32.17 13.58 -1.66
N LEU A 294 31.72 13.02 -2.78
CA LEU A 294 30.65 12.02 -2.80
C LEU A 294 31.05 10.72 -2.09
N SER A 295 32.29 10.27 -2.30
CA SER A 295 32.82 9.05 -1.65
C SER A 295 32.93 9.21 -0.14
N ARG A 296 33.43 10.37 0.34
CA ARG A 296 33.46 10.71 1.78
C ARG A 296 32.07 10.75 2.40
N SER A 297 31.06 11.08 1.60
CA SER A 297 29.66 11.14 2.03
C SER A 297 28.94 9.79 1.96
N GLY A 298 29.66 8.68 1.74
CA GLY A 298 29.14 7.31 1.80
C GLY A 298 28.61 6.74 0.48
N VAL A 299 28.83 7.40 -0.66
CA VAL A 299 28.42 6.90 -1.98
C VAL A 299 29.53 6.05 -2.59
N ASP A 300 29.22 4.83 -3.06
CA ASP A 300 30.17 4.02 -3.84
C ASP A 300 30.24 4.52 -5.29
N VAL A 301 30.96 5.63 -5.47
CA VAL A 301 31.10 6.33 -6.75
C VAL A 301 31.70 5.42 -7.82
N LYS A 302 32.72 4.62 -7.47
CA LYS A 302 33.43 3.77 -8.43
C LYS A 302 32.51 2.67 -8.98
N TYR A 303 31.76 2.00 -8.10
CA TYR A 303 30.81 0.98 -8.50
C TYR A 303 29.69 1.55 -9.40
N HIS A 304 29.12 2.70 -9.02
CA HIS A 304 27.99 3.29 -9.74
C HIS A 304 28.38 3.89 -11.10
N ILE A 305 29.59 4.45 -11.24
CA ILE A 305 30.13 4.87 -12.54
C ILE A 305 30.36 3.66 -13.44
N MET A 306 30.96 2.58 -12.94
CA MET A 306 31.20 1.37 -13.74
C MET A 306 29.90 0.71 -14.23
N LYS A 307 28.82 0.78 -13.44
CA LYS A 307 27.48 0.29 -13.83
C LYS A 307 26.71 1.24 -14.75
N GLY A 308 27.25 2.42 -15.05
CA GLY A 308 26.59 3.46 -15.84
C GLY A 308 25.40 4.10 -15.13
N ASN A 309 25.30 3.97 -13.81
CA ASN A 309 24.22 4.54 -13.01
C ASN A 309 24.52 5.97 -12.56
N LEU A 310 25.80 6.31 -12.40
CA LEU A 310 26.27 7.64 -12.02
C LEU A 310 27.21 8.18 -13.10
N ARG A 311 27.05 9.44 -13.48
CA ARG A 311 28.01 10.16 -14.33
C ARG A 311 28.27 11.54 -13.73
N LEU A 312 29.55 11.89 -13.64
CA LEU A 312 30.01 13.20 -13.19
C LEU A 312 30.55 13.94 -14.42
N THR A 313 30.20 15.19 -14.59
CA THR A 313 30.64 15.99 -15.74
C THR A 313 30.76 17.45 -15.33
N SER A 314 31.64 18.23 -15.96
CA SER A 314 31.71 19.67 -15.71
C SER A 314 30.42 20.36 -16.19
N ILE A 315 29.94 21.34 -15.42
CA ILE A 315 28.83 22.21 -15.82
C ILE A 315 29.13 22.99 -17.11
N ASP A 316 30.40 23.22 -17.46
CA ASP A 316 30.77 23.89 -18.72
C ASP A 316 30.39 23.05 -19.95
N SER A 317 30.33 21.73 -19.81
CA SER A 317 29.86 20.85 -20.87
C SER A 317 28.36 20.98 -21.15
N LEU A 318 27.61 21.53 -20.19
CA LEU A 318 26.16 21.71 -20.29
C LEU A 318 25.78 22.88 -21.20
N TYR A 319 26.67 23.88 -21.34
CA TYR A 319 26.38 25.15 -22.02
C TYR A 319 27.24 25.36 -23.28
N GLN A 320 27.66 24.29 -23.95
CA GLN A 320 28.55 24.37 -25.12
C GLN A 320 27.88 25.11 -26.29
N GLY A 321 28.35 26.33 -26.59
CA GLY A 321 27.98 27.18 -27.73
C GLY A 321 28.96 28.36 -27.86
N GLU A 322 29.03 29.03 -29.02
CA GLU A 322 29.99 30.12 -29.33
C GLU A 322 29.84 31.39 -28.44
N GLY A 323 28.93 31.36 -27.44
CA GLY A 323 28.81 32.33 -26.37
C GLY A 323 28.64 31.64 -25.01
N LEU A 324 29.17 32.26 -23.94
CA LEU A 324 29.27 31.75 -22.56
C LEU A 324 27.95 31.39 -21.83
N PHE A 325 26.81 31.31 -22.52
CA PHE A 325 25.51 30.90 -21.97
C PHE A 325 24.52 30.56 -23.10
N ASP A 326 24.61 29.36 -23.68
CA ASP A 326 23.62 28.85 -24.63
C ASP A 326 22.53 28.04 -23.90
N GLU A 327 21.37 28.69 -23.70
CA GLU A 327 20.20 28.12 -23.01
C GLU A 327 19.60 26.93 -23.76
N GLU A 328 19.55 27.02 -25.10
CA GLU A 328 18.96 25.99 -25.94
C GLU A 328 19.87 24.76 -26.03
N ALA A 329 21.19 24.97 -26.05
CA ALA A 329 22.15 23.87 -25.98
C ALA A 329 21.97 23.04 -24.69
N ALA A 330 21.82 23.71 -23.53
CA ALA A 330 21.65 23.03 -22.24
C ALA A 330 20.35 22.21 -22.17
N ILE A 331 19.25 22.78 -22.65
CA ILE A 331 17.95 22.09 -22.69
C ILE A 331 17.99 20.93 -23.70
N GLY A 332 18.55 21.14 -24.89
CA GLY A 332 18.70 20.11 -25.91
C GLY A 332 19.53 18.92 -25.43
N GLN A 333 20.64 19.19 -24.74
CA GLN A 333 21.48 18.13 -24.17
C GLN A 333 20.76 17.35 -23.07
N CYS A 334 19.94 18.01 -22.24
CA CYS A 334 19.12 17.30 -21.24
C CYS A 334 18.11 16.35 -21.90
N GLN A 335 17.49 16.75 -23.01
CA GLN A 335 16.56 15.91 -23.76
C GLN A 335 17.28 14.71 -24.39
N GLU A 336 18.48 14.91 -24.94
CA GLU A 336 19.32 13.83 -25.47
C GLU A 336 19.68 12.82 -24.37
N LEU A 337 20.16 13.31 -23.23
CA LEU A 337 20.50 12.48 -22.06
C LEU A 337 19.29 11.71 -21.53
N ALA A 338 18.10 12.29 -21.57
CA ALA A 338 16.87 11.59 -21.24
C ALA A 338 16.57 10.47 -22.24
N GLY A 339 16.75 10.71 -23.54
CA GLY A 339 16.65 9.72 -24.61
C GLY A 339 17.62 8.54 -24.42
N GLU A 340 18.90 8.82 -24.17
CA GLU A 340 19.91 7.80 -23.83
C GLU A 340 19.49 6.96 -22.62
N THR A 341 18.99 7.63 -21.57
CA THR A 341 18.62 6.98 -20.31
C THR A 341 17.42 6.04 -20.51
N ARG A 342 16.47 6.40 -21.38
CA ARG A 342 15.38 5.52 -21.81
C ARG A 342 15.90 4.32 -22.59
N ALA A 343 16.83 4.52 -23.52
CA ALA A 343 17.43 3.43 -24.30
C ALA A 343 18.19 2.42 -23.41
N LEU A 344 18.79 2.88 -22.31
CA LEU A 344 19.44 2.05 -21.31
C LEU A 344 18.47 1.28 -20.38
N GLY A 345 17.15 1.43 -20.56
CA GLY A 345 16.13 0.74 -19.77
C GLY A 345 16.08 1.17 -18.30
N LYS A 346 16.54 2.39 -17.99
CA LYS A 346 16.49 2.94 -16.62
C LYS A 346 15.09 3.48 -16.31
N LYS A 347 14.76 3.58 -15.02
CA LYS A 347 13.43 4.04 -14.59
C LYS A 347 13.21 5.55 -14.75
N GLY A 348 14.29 6.33 -14.80
CA GLY A 348 14.25 7.78 -14.99
C GLY A 348 15.65 8.40 -14.91
N LEU A 349 15.71 9.70 -15.13
CA LEU A 349 16.92 10.53 -15.12
C LEU A 349 16.85 11.56 -13.99
N LYS A 350 17.88 11.61 -13.14
CA LYS A 350 18.08 12.68 -12.16
C LYS A 350 19.30 13.52 -12.54
N LEU A 351 19.11 14.82 -12.64
CA LEU A 351 20.12 15.82 -12.95
C LEU A 351 20.38 16.64 -11.69
N VAL A 352 21.64 16.71 -11.26
CA VAL A 352 22.10 17.63 -10.23
C VAL A 352 23.01 18.64 -10.91
N ILE A 353 22.64 19.92 -10.90
CA ILE A 353 23.39 20.99 -11.54
C ILE A 353 23.91 21.93 -10.45
N ASP A 354 25.21 21.85 -10.17
CA ASP A 354 25.85 22.69 -9.18
C ASP A 354 26.44 23.94 -9.81
N TYR A 355 25.71 25.06 -9.67
CA TYR A 355 26.15 26.37 -10.15
C TYR A 355 27.12 27.05 -9.18
N ASN A 356 27.25 26.57 -7.95
CA ASN A 356 28.06 27.22 -6.91
C ASN A 356 27.69 28.71 -6.73
N ASP A 357 28.64 29.64 -6.88
CA ASP A 357 28.46 31.09 -6.87
C ASP A 357 28.29 31.70 -8.29
N ASN A 358 28.30 30.87 -9.33
CA ASN A 358 28.29 31.29 -10.73
C ASN A 358 26.85 31.57 -11.20
N THR A 359 26.36 32.77 -10.93
CA THR A 359 25.13 33.29 -11.55
C THR A 359 25.43 34.06 -12.84
N LYS A 360 24.59 33.88 -13.87
CA LYS A 360 24.76 34.56 -15.15
C LYS A 360 23.88 35.81 -15.21
N ARG A 361 24.44 36.90 -15.73
CA ARG A 361 23.69 38.13 -16.02
C ARG A 361 23.26 38.16 -17.50
N PRO A 362 22.08 38.70 -17.82
CA PRO A 362 21.12 39.35 -16.91
C PRO A 362 20.27 38.34 -16.08
N TYR A 363 20.05 38.64 -14.80
CA TYR A 363 19.37 37.74 -13.85
C TYR A 363 17.95 37.35 -14.27
N GLN A 364 17.19 38.26 -14.89
CA GLN A 364 15.84 37.94 -15.37
C GLN A 364 15.85 36.86 -16.45
N LYS A 365 16.82 36.93 -17.37
CA LYS A 365 16.99 35.94 -18.43
C LYS A 365 17.44 34.61 -17.82
N PHE A 366 18.41 34.66 -16.91
CA PHE A 366 18.89 33.49 -16.18
C PHE A 366 17.77 32.79 -15.40
N ILE A 367 16.95 33.52 -14.63
CA ILE A 367 15.82 32.95 -13.88
C ILE A 367 14.77 32.37 -14.84
N LYS A 368 14.51 33.03 -15.98
CA LYS A 368 13.59 32.51 -17.00
C LYS A 368 14.06 31.14 -17.50
N HIS A 369 15.36 31.01 -17.79
CA HIS A 369 16.00 29.75 -18.17
C HIS A 369 15.93 28.71 -17.06
N LEU A 370 16.25 29.06 -15.81
CA LEU A 370 16.12 28.15 -14.69
C LEU A 370 14.66 27.68 -14.52
N SER A 371 13.67 28.52 -14.79
CA SER A 371 12.24 28.17 -14.67
C SER A 371 11.61 27.58 -15.93
N ASP A 372 12.40 27.25 -16.95
CA ASP A 372 11.87 26.74 -18.22
C ASP A 372 11.31 25.32 -18.01
N SER A 373 10.04 25.11 -18.31
CA SER A 373 9.37 23.81 -18.20
C SER A 373 10.06 22.71 -19.01
N ARG A 374 10.84 23.06 -20.04
CA ARG A 374 11.58 22.10 -20.90
C ARG A 374 12.75 21.41 -20.21
N TRP A 375 13.16 21.85 -19.02
CA TRP A 375 14.08 21.11 -18.14
C TRP A 375 13.50 19.78 -17.67
N THR A 376 12.18 19.70 -17.65
CA THR A 376 11.41 18.59 -17.10
C THR A 376 10.64 17.89 -18.22
N SER A 377 10.11 16.70 -17.95
CA SER A 377 9.32 15.96 -18.93
C SER A 377 7.91 15.73 -18.43
N SER A 378 6.92 15.79 -19.32
CA SER A 378 5.50 15.64 -18.96
C SER A 378 5.13 14.26 -18.39
N ASP A 379 6.02 13.28 -18.55
CA ASP A 379 5.93 11.94 -17.96
C ASP A 379 6.71 11.81 -16.64
N HIS A 380 7.20 12.91 -16.06
CA HIS A 380 7.99 12.97 -14.82
C HIS A 380 9.26 12.10 -14.85
N PHE A 381 9.75 11.80 -16.04
CA PHE A 381 10.92 10.94 -16.25
C PHE A 381 12.24 11.66 -15.91
N VAL A 382 12.27 12.99 -16.06
CA VAL A 382 13.44 13.83 -15.80
C VAL A 382 13.21 14.69 -14.57
N GLN A 383 14.19 14.67 -13.67
CA GLN A 383 14.15 15.48 -12.44
C GLN A 383 15.44 16.27 -12.28
N VAL A 384 15.31 17.52 -11.87
CA VAL A 384 16.41 18.48 -11.84
C VAL A 384 16.52 19.10 -10.46
N LEU A 385 17.70 18.97 -9.85
CA LEU A 385 18.11 19.72 -8.67
C LEU A 385 19.17 20.73 -9.09
N MET A 386 18.91 22.01 -8.91
CA MET A 386 19.87 23.09 -9.15
C MET A 386 20.39 23.61 -7.83
N THR A 387 21.71 23.67 -7.62
CA THR A 387 22.30 24.09 -6.34
C THR A 387 23.09 25.39 -6.49
N PHE A 388 22.91 26.30 -5.53
CA PHE A 388 23.57 27.60 -5.46
C PHE A 388 24.12 27.86 -4.05
N THR A 389 25.27 28.50 -3.97
CA THR A 389 25.73 29.09 -2.70
C THR A 389 24.81 30.24 -2.31
N ASN A 390 24.70 30.53 -1.01
CA ASN A 390 24.01 31.74 -0.52
C ASN A 390 24.57 33.03 -1.17
N ARG A 391 25.88 33.05 -1.42
CA ARG A 391 26.58 34.18 -2.06
C ARG A 391 26.15 34.42 -3.51
N ALA A 392 25.58 33.42 -4.20
CA ALA A 392 25.24 33.53 -5.62
C ALA A 392 24.18 34.61 -5.91
N PHE A 393 23.32 34.90 -4.93
CA PHE A 393 22.27 35.92 -4.99
C PHE A 393 22.52 37.11 -4.04
N GLU A 394 23.73 37.26 -3.51
CA GLU A 394 24.08 38.34 -2.60
C GLU A 394 23.89 39.72 -3.27
N GLY A 395 23.14 40.61 -2.62
CA GLY A 395 22.77 41.92 -3.18
C GLY A 395 21.72 41.88 -4.31
N GLN A 396 21.07 40.74 -4.57
CA GLN A 396 20.08 40.55 -5.64
C GLN A 396 18.77 39.92 -5.11
N VAL A 397 18.21 40.52 -4.05
CA VAL A 397 17.01 40.02 -3.36
C VAL A 397 15.79 39.91 -4.29
N GLU A 398 15.64 40.85 -5.24
CA GLU A 398 14.54 40.81 -6.22
C GLU A 398 14.63 39.58 -7.14
N ALA A 399 15.84 39.21 -7.55
CA ALA A 399 16.08 38.04 -8.38
C ALA A 399 15.78 36.74 -7.62
N LEU A 400 16.22 36.64 -6.36
CA LEU A 400 15.91 35.49 -5.51
C LEU A 400 14.41 35.37 -5.24
N ASN A 401 13.72 36.48 -4.97
CA ASN A 401 12.26 36.48 -4.79
C ASN A 401 11.54 36.06 -6.07
N LEU A 402 11.95 36.54 -7.24
CA LEU A 402 11.40 36.11 -8.52
C LEU A 402 11.61 34.61 -8.75
N LEU A 403 12.77 34.06 -8.37
CA LEU A 403 13.02 32.62 -8.43
C LEU A 403 12.09 31.84 -7.49
N LYS A 404 11.97 32.28 -6.22
CA LYS A 404 11.07 31.69 -5.21
C LYS A 404 9.60 31.68 -5.66
N THR A 405 9.17 32.62 -6.51
CA THR A 405 7.79 32.64 -7.06
C THR A 405 7.57 31.66 -8.22
N LYS A 406 8.64 31.16 -8.85
CA LYS A 406 8.54 30.34 -10.06
C LYS A 406 8.88 28.87 -9.86
N ILE A 407 9.80 28.56 -8.95
CA ILE A 407 10.32 27.22 -8.69
C ILE A 407 10.40 27.03 -7.17
N PRO A 408 10.17 25.82 -6.63
CA PRO A 408 10.44 25.52 -5.25
C PRO A 408 11.92 25.76 -4.92
N VAL A 409 12.17 26.66 -3.98
CA VAL A 409 13.51 26.96 -3.46
C VAL A 409 13.58 26.47 -2.02
N LEU A 410 14.54 25.58 -1.74
CA LEU A 410 14.92 25.20 -0.38
C LEU A 410 16.16 25.98 0.02
N ASP A 411 16.00 26.86 1.01
CA ASP A 411 17.11 27.64 1.56
C ASP A 411 17.62 27.02 2.86
N LEU A 412 18.77 26.35 2.79
CA LEU A 412 19.38 25.71 3.96
C LEU A 412 19.84 26.71 5.01
N ASN A 413 19.93 28.01 4.70
CA ASN A 413 20.27 29.04 5.68
C ASN A 413 19.10 29.37 6.62
N GLU A 414 17.87 29.32 6.12
CA GLU A 414 16.69 29.79 6.86
C GLU A 414 16.09 28.69 7.75
N SER A 415 16.30 27.40 7.44
CA SER A 415 15.44 26.33 7.95
C SER A 415 16.11 25.05 8.48
N THR A 416 17.43 24.91 8.46
CA THR A 416 18.10 23.64 8.86
C THR A 416 18.10 23.33 10.35
N ASP A 417 18.03 24.34 11.23
CA ASP A 417 17.93 24.15 12.68
C ASP A 417 16.87 25.07 13.31
N PHE A 418 15.92 25.61 12.53
CA PHE A 418 15.03 26.67 13.04
C PHE A 418 14.19 26.20 14.24
N PHE A 419 13.55 25.04 14.13
CA PHE A 419 12.79 24.44 15.22
C PHE A 419 13.72 23.99 16.34
N SER A 420 14.80 23.30 16.02
CA SER A 420 15.79 22.80 16.98
C SER A 420 16.34 23.93 17.85
N ARG A 421 16.79 25.04 17.26
CA ARG A 421 17.25 26.23 17.99
C ARG A 421 16.15 26.87 18.81
N THR A 422 14.92 26.87 18.31
CA THR A 422 13.77 27.39 19.04
C THR A 422 13.61 26.63 20.36
N VAL A 423 13.76 25.30 20.37
CA VAL A 423 13.69 24.48 21.59
C VAL A 423 15.04 24.35 22.34
N GLY A 424 16.08 25.09 21.93
CA GLY A 424 17.40 25.07 22.57
C GLY A 424 18.22 23.80 22.31
N LEU A 425 17.96 23.10 21.21
CA LEU A 425 18.67 21.89 20.77
C LEU A 425 19.28 22.09 19.38
N SER A 426 20.15 21.17 18.95
CA SER A 426 20.60 21.04 17.56
C SER A 426 19.79 19.98 16.81
N HIS A 427 19.71 20.06 15.48
CA HIS A 427 18.98 19.07 14.69
C HIS A 427 19.52 17.65 14.90
N THR A 428 20.83 17.49 15.12
CA THR A 428 21.46 16.20 15.44
C THR A 428 21.06 15.64 16.81
N GLU A 429 20.66 16.49 17.76
CA GLU A 429 20.13 16.05 19.06
C GLU A 429 18.66 15.62 18.98
N ILE A 430 17.90 16.13 18.01
CA ILE A 430 16.49 15.79 17.77
C ILE A 430 16.36 14.57 16.84
N ALA A 431 17.21 14.47 15.83
CA ALA A 431 17.19 13.39 14.86
C ALA A 431 17.29 12.01 15.53
N GLY A 432 16.37 11.11 15.18
CA GLY A 432 16.31 9.75 15.73
C GLY A 432 15.61 9.62 17.08
N LYS A 433 15.26 10.73 17.75
CA LYS A 433 14.62 10.71 19.06
C LYS A 433 13.14 10.42 18.99
N LYS A 434 12.64 9.84 20.09
CA LYS A 434 11.21 9.62 20.34
C LYS A 434 10.72 10.71 21.27
N ILE A 435 9.86 11.56 20.75
CA ILE A 435 9.45 12.81 21.35
C ILE A 435 7.95 12.75 21.63
N VAL A 436 7.56 13.10 22.86
CA VAL A 436 6.18 13.46 23.15
C VAL A 436 6.07 14.98 23.15
N LEU A 437 5.12 15.49 22.37
CA LEU A 437 4.75 16.89 22.34
C LEU A 437 3.43 17.05 23.10
N GLU A 438 3.54 17.53 24.33
CA GLU A 438 2.39 17.92 25.13
C GLU A 438 1.92 19.30 24.71
N TYR A 439 0.62 19.43 24.46
CA TYR A 439 0.03 20.70 24.05
C TYR A 439 -1.22 21.04 24.84
N ASP A 440 -1.44 22.34 25.00
CA ASP A 440 -2.75 22.89 25.33
C ASP A 440 -3.46 23.30 24.03
N PRO A 441 -4.76 23.01 23.84
CA PRO A 441 -5.51 23.46 22.66
C PRO A 441 -5.52 24.98 22.44
N LEU A 442 -5.21 25.78 23.46
CA LEU A 442 -5.07 27.24 23.39
C LEU A 442 -3.64 27.70 23.03
N SER A 443 -2.70 26.77 22.85
CA SER A 443 -1.33 27.05 22.43
C SER A 443 -1.17 27.02 20.91
N ASP A 444 -0.16 27.71 20.37
CA ASP A 444 0.16 27.71 18.93
C ASP A 444 0.97 26.45 18.52
N TYR A 445 0.59 25.27 19.00
CA TYR A 445 1.37 24.04 18.80
C TYR A 445 1.42 23.60 17.32
N GLU A 446 0.42 23.98 16.51
CA GLU A 446 0.41 23.70 15.08
C GLU A 446 1.53 24.46 14.36
N ARG A 447 1.84 25.68 14.81
CA ARG A 447 2.97 26.46 14.28
C ARG A 447 4.31 25.81 14.63
N VAL A 448 4.42 25.26 15.85
CA VAL A 448 5.59 24.49 16.28
C VAL A 448 5.76 23.26 15.41
N LEU A 449 4.69 22.48 15.18
CA LEU A 449 4.72 21.33 14.27
C LEU A 449 5.10 21.74 12.84
N ARG A 450 4.57 22.85 12.32
CA ARG A 450 4.92 23.33 10.99
C ARG A 450 6.41 23.61 10.90
N SER A 451 6.97 24.32 11.88
CA SER A 451 8.41 24.59 11.91
C SER A 451 9.27 23.33 11.98
N LEU A 452 8.82 22.30 12.71
CA LEU A 452 9.47 20.99 12.75
C LEU A 452 9.41 20.29 11.39
N ILE A 453 8.25 20.31 10.72
CA ILE A 453 8.09 19.71 9.39
C ILE A 453 8.99 20.42 8.39
N THR A 454 9.00 21.75 8.39
CA THR A 454 9.87 22.56 7.52
C THR A 454 11.35 22.23 7.76
N GLU A 455 11.77 22.12 9.02
CA GLU A 455 13.14 21.72 9.36
C GLU A 455 13.48 20.30 8.90
N ALA A 456 12.60 19.34 9.15
CA ALA A 456 12.79 17.95 8.72
C ALA A 456 12.91 17.85 7.19
N VAL A 457 12.02 18.51 6.45
CA VAL A 457 12.08 18.58 4.98
C VAL A 457 13.38 19.26 4.52
N SER A 458 13.82 20.31 5.21
CA SER A 458 15.07 21.02 4.89
C SER A 458 16.33 20.18 5.15
N ASN A 459 16.25 19.24 6.08
CA ASN A 459 17.26 18.21 6.32
C ASN A 459 17.07 16.97 5.43
N PHE A 460 16.22 17.07 4.41
CA PHE A 460 15.90 16.00 3.46
C PHE A 460 15.27 14.76 4.11
N GLU A 461 14.71 14.89 5.31
CA GLU A 461 13.99 13.81 5.97
C GLU A 461 12.61 13.60 5.33
N ARG A 462 12.19 12.33 5.27
CA ARG A 462 10.82 12.01 4.83
C ARG A 462 9.88 12.31 5.97
N VAL A 463 8.82 13.08 5.73
CA VAL A 463 7.86 13.41 6.78
C VAL A 463 6.54 12.68 6.53
N VAL A 464 6.07 11.96 7.54
CA VAL A 464 4.82 11.22 7.51
C VAL A 464 3.94 11.63 8.69
N LEU A 465 2.72 12.06 8.40
CA LEU A 465 1.75 12.48 9.40
C LEU A 465 0.58 11.49 9.48
N PHE A 466 0.36 10.93 10.65
CA PHE A 466 -0.88 10.23 11.02
C PHE A 466 -1.77 11.21 11.76
N THR A 467 -2.91 11.58 11.19
CA THR A 467 -3.82 12.58 11.77
C THR A 467 -5.27 12.21 11.49
N ARG A 468 -6.22 12.95 12.07
CA ARG A 468 -7.66 12.80 11.83
C ARG A 468 -8.18 13.99 11.03
N LYS A 469 -9.24 13.78 10.25
CA LYS A 469 -9.81 14.83 9.39
C LYS A 469 -10.33 16.05 10.17
N ASP A 470 -10.74 15.83 11.41
CA ASP A 470 -11.24 16.84 12.35
C ASP A 470 -10.12 17.51 13.19
N SER A 471 -8.87 17.10 13.03
CA SER A 471 -7.76 17.70 13.78
C SER A 471 -7.36 19.08 13.20
N PRO A 472 -7.06 20.08 14.04
CA PRO A 472 -6.43 21.34 13.62
C PRO A 472 -5.10 21.14 12.86
N VAL A 473 -4.36 20.08 13.19
CA VAL A 473 -3.12 19.72 12.50
C VAL A 473 -3.42 19.33 11.05
N HIS A 474 -4.50 18.60 10.81
CA HIS A 474 -4.89 18.24 9.44
C HIS A 474 -5.16 19.49 8.60
N SER A 475 -6.00 20.43 9.06
CA SER A 475 -6.30 21.65 8.29
C SER A 475 -5.07 22.51 8.02
N THR A 476 -4.13 22.56 8.96
CA THR A 476 -2.93 23.40 8.86
C THR A 476 -1.86 22.79 7.95
N MET A 477 -1.83 21.47 7.80
CA MET A 477 -0.77 20.73 7.09
C MET A 477 -1.19 20.17 5.73
N VAL A 478 -2.43 20.42 5.29
CA VAL A 478 -2.95 19.91 3.99
C VAL A 478 -2.15 20.41 2.79
N ASP A 479 -1.56 21.60 2.87
CA ASP A 479 -0.85 22.25 1.77
C ASP A 479 0.68 22.14 1.89
N GLU A 480 1.21 21.44 2.90
CA GLU A 480 2.66 21.34 3.11
C GLU A 480 3.33 20.44 2.06
N PRO A 481 4.26 20.99 1.25
CA PRO A 481 5.04 20.19 0.32
C PRO A 481 6.04 19.33 1.10
N GLY A 482 6.09 18.06 0.79
CA GLY A 482 6.97 17.06 1.40
C GLY A 482 6.25 16.06 2.29
N LEU A 483 5.00 16.35 2.64
CA LEU A 483 4.25 15.62 3.66
C LEU A 483 3.40 14.49 3.08
N LYS A 484 3.65 13.27 3.54
CA LYS A 484 2.74 12.14 3.30
C LYS A 484 1.78 11.98 4.48
N MET A 485 0.48 11.92 4.19
CA MET A 485 -0.55 11.93 5.22
C MET A 485 -1.37 10.63 5.24
N PHE A 486 -1.50 10.05 6.43
CA PHE A 486 -2.43 8.98 6.75
C PHE A 486 -3.56 9.56 7.61
N VAL A 487 -4.73 9.72 7.00
CA VAL A 487 -5.93 10.25 7.63
C VAL A 487 -6.72 9.11 8.27
N LEU A 488 -6.69 9.05 9.60
CA LEU A 488 -7.48 8.14 10.42
C LEU A 488 -8.96 8.55 10.35
N THR A 489 -9.82 7.65 9.87
CA THR A 489 -11.26 7.90 9.71
C THR A 489 -12.11 6.65 9.97
N SER A 490 -13.36 6.86 10.37
CA SER A 490 -14.37 5.81 10.50
C SER A 490 -15.03 5.44 9.16
N ARG A 491 -14.79 6.21 8.10
CA ARG A 491 -15.44 6.06 6.78
C ARG A 491 -14.94 4.87 5.97
N VAL A 492 -13.77 4.35 6.33
CA VAL A 492 -13.15 3.21 5.64
C VAL A 492 -12.91 2.08 6.64
N SER A 493 -13.08 0.85 6.17
CA SER A 493 -12.80 -0.36 6.94
C SER A 493 -11.50 -1.04 6.52
N TYR A 494 -10.78 -0.45 5.57
CA TYR A 494 -9.47 -0.87 5.06
C TYR A 494 -8.71 0.36 4.53
N PRO A 495 -7.37 0.32 4.44
CA PRO A 495 -6.58 1.41 3.87
C PRO A 495 -7.02 1.76 2.44
N LYS A 496 -7.24 3.03 2.15
CA LYS A 496 -7.65 3.51 0.82
C LYS A 496 -6.86 4.75 0.42
N GLN A 497 -6.29 4.77 -0.78
CA GLN A 497 -5.69 5.97 -1.33
C GLN A 497 -6.79 6.97 -1.74
N GLU A 498 -6.72 8.19 -1.23
CA GLU A 498 -7.61 9.31 -1.64
C GLU A 498 -6.92 10.19 -2.68
N SER A 499 -5.63 10.46 -2.48
CA SER A 499 -4.76 11.12 -3.45
C SER A 499 -3.34 10.57 -3.33
N GLU A 500 -2.43 10.98 -4.23
CA GLU A 500 -1.02 10.56 -4.25
C GLU A 500 -0.34 10.51 -2.87
N ASN A 501 -0.47 11.59 -2.09
CA ASN A 501 0.12 11.74 -0.74
C ASN A 501 -0.88 11.61 0.41
N ARG A 502 -2.13 11.16 0.15
CA ARG A 502 -3.16 11.00 1.19
C ARG A 502 -3.79 9.62 1.16
N TYR A 503 -3.75 8.98 2.31
CA TYR A 503 -4.29 7.65 2.53
C TYR A 503 -5.27 7.68 3.68
N LEU A 504 -6.44 7.10 3.50
CA LEU A 504 -7.44 6.92 4.54
C LEU A 504 -7.15 5.60 5.26
N LEU A 505 -7.07 5.63 6.59
CA LEU A 505 -6.92 4.46 7.43
C LEU A 505 -8.10 4.33 8.40
N PRO A 506 -8.53 3.11 8.77
CA PRO A 506 -9.54 2.92 9.80
C PRO A 506 -9.03 3.42 11.17
N ALA A 507 -9.72 4.37 11.78
CA ALA A 507 -9.29 4.99 13.04
C ALA A 507 -9.31 4.03 14.25
N PHE A 508 -10.13 2.98 14.20
CA PHE A 508 -10.41 2.07 15.33
C PHE A 508 -9.63 0.75 15.28
N ASP A 509 -8.81 0.52 14.25
CA ASP A 509 -8.06 -0.73 14.09
C ASP A 509 -6.56 -0.44 14.28
N SER A 510 -6.11 -0.53 15.53
CA SER A 510 -4.70 -0.31 15.91
C SER A 510 -3.73 -1.22 15.15
N SER A 511 -4.15 -2.44 14.77
CA SER A 511 -3.32 -3.36 13.99
C SER A 511 -3.08 -2.85 12.57
N LEU A 512 -4.08 -2.23 11.94
CA LEU A 512 -3.93 -1.60 10.63
C LEU A 512 -3.02 -0.37 10.67
N ILE A 513 -3.11 0.41 11.75
CA ILE A 513 -2.25 1.58 11.96
C ILE A 513 -0.80 1.13 12.14
N LEU A 514 -0.54 0.13 12.99
CA LEU A 514 0.80 -0.43 13.20
C LEU A 514 1.38 -1.08 11.94
N ASP A 515 0.59 -1.83 11.15
CA ASP A 515 1.06 -2.39 9.88
C ASP A 515 1.40 -1.30 8.85
N SER A 516 0.59 -0.23 8.80
CA SER A 516 0.88 0.94 7.94
C SER A 516 2.16 1.65 8.36
N LEU A 517 2.40 1.76 9.67
CA LEU A 517 3.63 2.33 10.22
C LEU A 517 4.85 1.46 9.88
N ASN A 518 4.79 0.15 10.14
CA ASN A 518 5.88 -0.77 9.82
C ASN A 518 6.26 -0.73 8.33
N LYS A 519 5.27 -0.71 7.43
CA LYS A 519 5.54 -0.64 5.99
C LYS A 519 6.09 0.69 5.52
N THR A 520 5.67 1.77 6.16
CA THR A 520 6.23 3.10 5.91
C THR A 520 7.71 3.10 6.28
N ILE A 521 8.06 2.49 7.41
CA ILE A 521 9.45 2.32 7.85
C ILE A 521 10.23 1.45 6.86
N GLU A 522 9.71 0.28 6.47
CA GLU A 522 10.35 -0.63 5.51
C GLU A 522 10.62 0.07 4.16
N ALA A 523 9.65 0.83 3.66
CA ALA A 523 9.77 1.50 2.38
C ALA A 523 10.76 2.68 2.39
N TYR A 524 11.02 3.27 3.55
CA TYR A 524 11.95 4.37 3.74
C TYR A 524 13.22 3.95 4.49
N ALA A 525 13.52 2.65 4.59
CA ALA A 525 14.63 2.13 5.38
C ALA A 525 16.01 2.71 5.02
N ALA A 526 16.18 3.16 3.78
CA ALA A 526 17.42 3.78 3.30
C ALA A 526 17.54 5.30 3.61
N SER A 527 16.53 5.89 4.23
CA SER A 527 16.38 7.35 4.35
C SER A 527 15.98 7.74 5.79
N SER A 528 16.46 8.90 6.28
CA SER A 528 15.97 9.47 7.54
C SER A 528 14.48 9.82 7.44
N LEU A 529 13.70 9.39 8.42
CA LEU A 529 12.24 9.42 8.43
C LEU A 529 11.74 10.09 9.72
N THR A 530 10.85 11.06 9.57
CA THR A 530 10.18 11.77 10.66
C THR A 530 8.69 11.43 10.65
N ILE A 531 8.22 10.76 11.69
CA ILE A 531 6.82 10.32 11.86
C ILE A 531 6.15 11.20 12.91
N ILE A 532 5.02 11.80 12.55
CA ILE A 532 4.19 12.60 13.45
C ILE A 532 2.87 11.86 13.67
N PHE A 533 2.47 11.66 14.93
CA PHE A 533 1.24 10.98 15.31
C PHE A 533 0.31 11.90 16.12
N ASP A 534 -0.81 12.25 15.52
CA ASP A 534 -1.82 13.18 16.01
C ASP A 534 -3.19 12.48 16.22
N SER A 535 -3.58 12.14 17.45
CA SER A 535 -2.91 12.32 18.74
C SER A 535 -3.07 11.07 19.63
N ILE A 536 -2.19 10.91 20.62
CA ILE A 536 -2.33 9.89 21.68
C ILE A 536 -3.65 10.08 22.42
N SER A 537 -4.01 11.32 22.75
CA SER A 537 -5.22 11.63 23.50
C SER A 537 -6.47 11.06 22.84
N HIS A 538 -6.56 11.13 21.50
CA HIS A 538 -7.66 10.50 20.78
C HIS A 538 -7.64 8.98 20.88
N GLN A 539 -6.46 8.35 20.82
CA GLN A 539 -6.34 6.89 21.01
C GLN A 539 -6.80 6.48 22.41
N VAL A 540 -6.44 7.24 23.44
CA VAL A 540 -6.91 7.02 24.82
C VAL A 540 -8.44 7.07 24.88
N PHE A 541 -9.08 8.09 24.29
CA PHE A 541 -10.55 8.18 24.25
C PHE A 541 -11.22 7.05 23.45
N THR A 542 -10.51 6.51 22.45
CA THR A 542 -11.08 5.54 21.51
C THR A 542 -10.98 4.10 22.00
N VAL A 543 -9.81 3.71 22.52
CA VAL A 543 -9.51 2.31 22.92
C VAL A 543 -9.26 2.13 24.41
N GLY A 544 -9.20 3.23 25.18
CA GLY A 544 -8.85 3.24 26.61
C GLY A 544 -7.34 3.34 26.86
N THR A 545 -6.97 3.82 28.05
CA THR A 545 -5.59 4.14 28.43
C THR A 545 -4.61 2.98 28.27
N GLU A 546 -4.94 1.78 28.76
CA GLU A 546 -4.04 0.62 28.69
C GLU A 546 -3.78 0.16 27.25
N ARG A 547 -4.82 0.12 26.42
CA ARG A 547 -4.69 -0.28 25.01
C ARG A 547 -3.96 0.79 24.20
N ALA A 548 -4.22 2.06 24.46
CA ALA A 548 -3.50 3.17 23.83
C ALA A 548 -2.01 3.13 24.21
N HIS A 549 -1.68 2.86 25.47
CA HIS A 549 -0.29 2.70 25.91
C HIS A 549 0.38 1.50 25.24
N SER A 550 -0.28 0.35 25.18
CA SER A 550 0.24 -0.83 24.46
C SER A 550 0.49 -0.53 22.98
N PHE A 551 -0.42 0.21 22.33
CA PHE A 551 -0.26 0.65 20.94
C PHE A 551 0.95 1.58 20.77
N VAL A 552 1.08 2.62 21.59
CA VAL A 552 2.21 3.57 21.51
C VAL A 552 3.53 2.84 21.73
N ARG A 553 3.60 1.96 22.73
CA ARG A 553 4.79 1.14 22.98
C ARG A 553 5.16 0.27 21.77
N GLN A 554 4.20 -0.44 21.18
CA GLN A 554 4.45 -1.26 19.99
C GLN A 554 4.91 -0.41 18.80
N ALA A 555 4.33 0.78 18.61
CA ALA A 555 4.75 1.70 17.56
C ALA A 555 6.21 2.15 17.78
N LEU A 556 6.59 2.50 19.00
CA LEU A 556 7.95 2.88 19.35
C LEU A 556 8.95 1.73 19.18
N GLU A 557 8.55 0.49 19.51
CA GLU A 557 9.36 -0.73 19.28
C GLU A 557 9.63 -0.96 17.78
N LEU A 558 8.71 -0.58 16.89
CA LEU A 558 8.96 -0.59 15.43
C LEU A 558 9.93 0.51 14.99
N MET A 559 10.04 1.60 15.75
CA MET A 559 10.83 2.80 15.42
C MET A 559 12.20 2.85 16.12
N VAL A 560 12.73 1.74 16.61
CA VAL A 560 13.99 1.69 17.39
C VAL A 560 15.21 2.27 16.65
N SER A 561 15.20 2.30 15.32
CA SER A 561 16.31 2.87 14.54
C SER A 561 16.53 4.36 14.82
N ASN A 562 17.80 4.76 14.97
CA ASN A 562 18.22 6.17 15.11
C ASN A 562 18.00 6.99 13.82
N ASN A 563 17.62 6.36 12.71
CA ASN A 563 17.23 7.07 11.48
C ASN A 563 15.76 7.52 11.51
N ILE A 564 15.01 7.19 12.55
CA ILE A 564 13.58 7.49 12.65
C ILE A 564 13.33 8.45 13.80
N THR A 565 12.96 9.68 13.51
CA THR A 565 12.44 10.63 14.50
C THR A 565 10.94 10.41 14.64
N ALA A 566 10.42 10.33 15.87
CA ALA A 566 8.99 10.14 16.10
C ALA A 566 8.46 11.22 17.04
N ILE A 567 7.37 11.88 16.66
CA ILE A 567 6.70 12.90 17.47
C ILE A 567 5.26 12.45 17.71
N PHE A 568 4.90 12.23 18.97
CA PHE A 568 3.55 11.90 19.37
C PHE A 568 2.91 13.08 20.11
N LEU A 569 1.73 13.48 19.67
CA LEU A 569 1.00 14.59 20.28
C LEU A 569 0.10 14.11 21.41
N MET A 570 0.12 14.82 22.53
CA MET A 570 -0.77 14.57 23.67
C MET A 570 -1.33 15.88 24.21
N ASN A 571 -2.65 15.99 24.31
CA ASN A 571 -3.29 17.06 25.06
C ASN A 571 -3.19 16.73 26.55
N SER A 572 -2.27 17.37 27.27
CA SER A 572 -2.02 17.07 28.68
C SER A 572 -3.18 17.51 29.58
N GLY A 573 -3.89 18.58 29.23
CA GLY A 573 -5.06 19.07 29.96
C GLY A 573 -6.30 18.17 29.88
N ALA A 574 -6.31 17.20 28.95
CA ALA A 574 -7.42 16.28 28.76
C ALA A 574 -7.32 14.98 29.58
N HIS A 575 -6.21 14.76 30.29
CA HIS A 575 -5.93 13.53 31.06
C HIS A 575 -5.48 13.86 32.48
N ASP A 576 -5.65 12.92 33.41
CA ASP A 576 -5.10 13.05 34.76
C ASP A 576 -3.57 12.90 34.77
N SER A 577 -2.91 13.48 35.77
CA SER A 577 -1.45 13.51 35.86
C SER A 577 -0.81 12.12 35.82
N LYS A 578 -1.46 11.10 36.40
CA LYS A 578 -0.98 9.72 36.35
C LYS A 578 -0.99 9.17 34.93
N THR A 579 -2.03 9.45 34.16
CA THR A 579 -2.10 9.03 32.75
C THR A 579 -1.06 9.76 31.90
N VAL A 580 -0.86 11.06 32.11
CA VAL A 580 0.20 11.82 31.41
C VAL A 580 1.57 11.21 31.69
N SER A 581 1.93 11.03 32.97
CA SER A 581 3.21 10.43 33.34
C SER A 581 3.40 8.99 32.90
N TYR A 582 2.30 8.24 32.72
CA TYR A 582 2.35 6.91 32.16
C TYR A 582 2.85 6.92 30.71
N PHE A 583 2.41 7.87 29.88
CA PHE A 583 2.90 8.03 28.51
C PHE A 583 4.26 8.71 28.42
N GLU A 584 4.52 9.77 29.22
CA GLU A 584 5.83 10.46 29.33
C GLU A 584 6.99 9.45 29.51
N SER A 585 6.75 8.38 30.28
CA SER A 585 7.76 7.34 30.54
C SER A 585 8.27 6.60 29.29
N LEU A 586 7.53 6.61 28.18
CA LEU A 586 7.89 5.90 26.94
C LEU A 586 8.82 6.69 26.01
N PHE A 587 9.01 7.99 26.24
CA PHE A 587 9.70 8.89 25.32
C PHE A 587 11.05 9.37 25.85
N ASP A 588 11.97 9.65 24.92
CA ASP A 588 13.33 10.15 25.19
C ASP A 588 13.31 11.64 25.58
N VAL A 589 12.43 12.40 24.92
CA VAL A 589 12.32 13.85 25.01
C VAL A 589 10.87 14.25 25.22
N GLU A 590 10.66 15.19 26.14
CA GLU A 590 9.35 15.77 26.44
C GLU A 590 9.37 17.26 26.09
N LEU A 591 8.50 17.66 25.17
CA LEU A 591 8.29 19.05 24.76
C LEU A 591 6.90 19.51 25.22
N VAL A 592 6.80 20.70 25.82
CA VAL A 592 5.54 21.23 26.35
C VAL A 592 5.21 22.57 25.72
N CYS A 593 4.09 22.64 24.98
CA CYS A 593 3.52 23.85 24.43
C CYS A 593 2.49 24.44 25.42
N LYS A 594 2.81 25.59 26.01
CA LYS A 594 1.92 26.30 26.94
C LYS A 594 1.19 27.46 26.24
N PRO A 595 -0.04 27.81 26.68
CA PRO A 595 -0.72 29.01 26.19
C PRO A 595 0.12 30.26 26.40
N GLY A 596 0.27 31.07 25.34
CA GLY A 596 1.04 32.33 25.36
C GLY A 596 2.58 32.16 25.27
N ALA A 597 3.11 30.94 25.37
CA ALA A 597 4.52 30.68 25.12
C ALA A 597 4.76 30.50 23.61
N ARG A 598 5.70 31.29 23.05
CA ARG A 598 6.08 31.18 21.63
C ARG A 598 7.02 29.99 21.35
N VAL A 599 7.58 29.42 22.40
CA VAL A 599 8.62 28.39 22.36
C VAL A 599 8.19 27.22 23.25
N PRO A 600 8.29 25.97 22.79
CA PRO A 600 8.05 24.81 23.64
C PRO A 600 9.11 24.68 24.74
N ASP A 601 8.68 24.36 25.96
CA ASP A 601 9.59 24.04 27.06
C ASP A 601 10.08 22.59 26.95
N VAL A 602 11.38 22.35 27.12
CA VAL A 602 11.95 20.99 27.17
C VAL A 602 11.95 20.50 28.63
N ARG A 603 11.10 19.53 28.98
CA ARG A 603 10.91 19.07 30.37
C ARG A 603 11.82 17.90 30.76
N LYS A 604 12.05 16.96 29.84
CA LYS A 604 12.91 15.78 30.06
C LYS A 604 13.85 15.58 28.89
N LYS A 605 15.10 15.31 29.25
CA LYS A 605 16.16 14.81 28.37
C LYS A 605 16.68 13.55 29.05
N ALA A 606 16.23 12.36 28.63
CA ALA A 606 16.84 11.14 29.13
C ALA A 606 18.35 11.22 28.86
N SER A 607 19.18 11.02 29.88
CA SER A 607 20.61 11.26 29.84
C SER A 607 21.24 10.57 28.63
N LEU A 608 21.83 11.40 27.77
CA LEU A 608 22.61 11.03 26.58
C LEU A 608 23.89 10.27 27.01
N THR A 609 23.77 9.00 27.37
CA THR A 609 24.93 8.13 27.61
C THR A 609 24.61 6.67 27.32
N ALA A 610 24.94 6.22 26.09
CA ALA A 610 25.78 5.06 25.80
C ALA A 610 25.92 4.92 24.28
#